data_AF-A0A2P9H0H5-F1
#
_entry.id   AF-A0A2P9H0H5-F1
#
_cell.length_a   1.000
_cell.length_b   1.000
_cell.length_c   1.000
_cell.angle_alpha   90.00
_cell.angle_beta   90.00
_cell.angle_gamma   90.00
#
_symmetry.space_group_name_H-M   'P 1'
#
loop_
_entity.id
_entity.type
_entity.pdbx_description
1 polymer ?
#
loop_
_entity_poly.entity_id
_entity_poly.type
_entity_poly.pdbx_seq_one_letter_code
_entity_poly.pdbx_strand_id
1 'polypeptide(L)'
;MTRDGMWASKLRLDQPLLISEGIRKNVFPRNKPELLAALIAPFVTDRDKQGDVQLASFIWKYPDLAKPFFQMLKTLQRLRERLQAEGFETPPLPFWTVVTVYHWAQGLSWEQVREISGMDEGDLAMIILRTADHLRQIEALSQTHPQLAATAAEAVGMLLREPVLAD
;
A
#
# COMPACT_ATOMS: atom_id res chain seq x y z
N MET A 1 -14.89 2.14 -24.15
CA MET A 1 -14.27 2.06 -22.82
C MET A 1 -14.95 0.93 -22.05
N THR A 2 -14.19 0.03 -21.42
CA THR A 2 -14.76 -0.99 -20.52
C THR A 2 -15.27 -0.32 -19.24
N ARG A 3 -16.21 -0.96 -18.52
CA ARG A 3 -16.68 -0.47 -17.21
C ARG A 3 -15.52 -0.20 -16.24
N ASP A 4 -14.43 -0.95 -16.38
CA ASP A 4 -13.23 -0.77 -15.58
C ASP A 4 -12.44 0.50 -15.88
N GLY A 5 -12.39 0.91 -17.15
CA GLY A 5 -11.64 2.09 -17.56
C GLY A 5 -12.22 3.39 -17.00
N MET A 6 -13.54 3.44 -16.75
CA MET A 6 -14.23 4.65 -16.28
C MET A 6 -13.96 5.00 -14.82
N TRP A 7 -13.75 3.99 -13.96
CA TRP A 7 -13.42 4.24 -12.56
C TRP A 7 -11.91 4.38 -12.38
N ALA A 8 -11.11 3.60 -13.11
CA ALA A 8 -9.66 3.69 -13.05
C ALA A 8 -9.14 5.07 -13.47
N SER A 9 -9.77 5.71 -14.46
CA SER A 9 -9.40 7.06 -14.92
C SER A 9 -9.65 8.18 -13.89
N LYS A 10 -10.37 7.90 -12.80
CA LYS A 10 -10.66 8.89 -11.75
C LYS A 10 -9.65 8.87 -10.60
N LEU A 11 -8.79 7.84 -10.55
CA LEU A 11 -7.82 7.67 -9.48
C LEU A 11 -6.61 8.58 -9.68
N ARG A 12 -6.35 9.44 -8.69
CA ARG A 12 -5.15 10.28 -8.62
C ARG A 12 -4.16 9.67 -7.63
N LEU A 13 -3.66 8.49 -7.99
CA LEU A 13 -2.75 7.69 -7.17
C LEU A 13 -1.35 7.72 -7.76
N ASP A 14 -0.37 7.43 -6.92
CA ASP A 14 0.94 6.93 -7.36
C ASP A 14 0.75 5.55 -8.00
N GLN A 15 1.46 5.32 -9.11
CA GLN A 15 1.40 4.06 -9.87
C GLN A 15 -0.05 3.58 -10.16
N PRO A 16 -0.92 4.43 -10.74
CA PRO A 16 -2.37 4.19 -10.80
C PRO A 16 -2.73 2.96 -11.66
N LEU A 17 -1.90 2.60 -12.64
CA LEU A 17 -2.09 1.41 -13.47
C LEU A 17 -1.93 0.12 -12.66
N LEU A 18 -0.93 0.05 -11.77
CA LEU A 18 -0.68 -1.13 -10.93
C LEU A 18 -1.77 -1.29 -9.88
N ILE A 19 -2.18 -0.21 -9.22
CA ILE A 19 -3.27 -0.26 -8.24
C ILE A 19 -4.59 -0.63 -8.94
N SER A 20 -4.87 -0.05 -10.10
CA SER A 20 -6.08 -0.40 -10.86
C SER A 20 -6.11 -1.88 -11.28
N GLU A 21 -4.96 -2.44 -11.69
CA GLU A 21 -4.85 -3.86 -11.99
C GLU A 21 -5.01 -4.73 -10.73
N GLY A 22 -4.45 -4.31 -9.59
CA GLY A 22 -4.66 -4.97 -8.31
C GLY A 22 -6.13 -5.05 -7.91
N ILE A 23 -6.88 -3.96 -8.08
CA ILE A 23 -8.33 -3.91 -7.86
C ILE A 23 -9.04 -4.87 -8.82
N ARG A 24 -8.76 -4.77 -10.14
CA ARG A 24 -9.37 -5.63 -11.17
C ARG A 24 -9.14 -7.13 -10.92
N LYS A 25 -7.96 -7.48 -10.41
CA LYS A 25 -7.56 -8.85 -10.12
C LYS A 25 -7.92 -9.31 -8.71
N ASN A 26 -8.64 -8.49 -7.94
CA ASN A 26 -9.06 -8.78 -6.56
C ASN A 26 -7.88 -9.09 -5.62
N VAL A 27 -6.77 -8.39 -5.79
CA VAL A 27 -5.58 -8.53 -4.94
C VAL A 27 -5.81 -7.95 -3.56
N PHE A 28 -6.53 -6.82 -3.48
CA PHE A 28 -6.72 -6.08 -2.24
C PHE A 28 -7.86 -6.66 -1.38
N PRO A 29 -7.65 -6.82 -0.06
CA PRO A 29 -8.66 -7.36 0.84
C PRO A 29 -9.84 -6.40 1.00
N ARG A 30 -11.03 -6.95 1.27
CA ARG A 30 -12.30 -6.21 1.37
C ARG A 30 -12.96 -6.34 2.75
N ASN A 31 -12.20 -6.80 3.74
CA ASN A 31 -12.66 -7.04 5.11
C ASN A 31 -11.51 -7.01 6.13
N LYS A 32 -10.35 -6.48 5.74
CA LYS A 32 -9.13 -6.40 6.56
C LYS A 32 -8.49 -5.03 6.32
N PRO A 33 -8.99 -3.96 6.96
CA PRO A 33 -8.53 -2.59 6.73
C PRO A 33 -7.02 -2.40 6.99
N GLU A 34 -6.48 -3.03 8.04
CA GLU A 34 -5.04 -3.01 8.36
C GLU A 34 -4.19 -3.60 7.23
N LEU A 35 -4.65 -4.70 6.61
CA LEU A 35 -3.95 -5.37 5.53
C LEU A 35 -4.12 -4.61 4.22
N LEU A 36 -5.29 -3.99 3.99
CA LEU A 36 -5.50 -3.11 2.86
C LEU A 36 -4.51 -1.93 2.90
N ALA A 37 -4.43 -1.22 4.03
CA ALA A 37 -3.47 -0.14 4.21
C ALA A 37 -2.03 -0.60 3.94
N ALA A 38 -1.66 -1.74 4.53
CA ALA A 38 -0.33 -2.32 4.36
C ALA A 38 0.01 -2.66 2.89
N LEU A 39 -0.94 -3.16 2.11
CA LEU A 39 -0.70 -3.49 0.70
C LEU A 39 -0.72 -2.27 -0.24
N ILE A 40 -1.27 -1.14 0.20
CA ILE A 40 -1.21 0.13 -0.54
C ILE A 40 0.10 0.88 -0.28
N ALA A 41 0.67 0.76 0.93
CA ALA A 41 1.88 1.47 1.33
C ALA A 41 3.09 1.35 0.38
N PRO A 42 3.38 0.19 -0.26
CA PRO A 42 4.51 0.09 -1.17
C PRO A 42 4.42 0.97 -2.42
N PHE A 43 3.21 1.43 -2.80
CA PHE A 43 3.02 2.23 -4.01
C PHE A 43 3.38 3.70 -3.83
N VAL A 44 3.43 4.20 -2.58
CA VAL A 44 3.58 5.64 -2.28
C VAL A 44 5.02 6.08 -2.09
N THR A 45 5.97 5.16 -2.23
CA THR A 45 7.40 5.44 -2.11
C THR A 45 8.18 4.70 -3.19
N ASP A 46 9.20 5.37 -3.71
CA ASP A 46 10.21 4.83 -4.63
C ASP A 46 11.50 4.45 -3.89
N ARG A 47 11.57 4.72 -2.58
CA ARG A 47 12.74 4.43 -1.76
C ARG A 47 12.89 2.94 -1.53
N ASP A 48 13.84 2.35 -2.24
CA ASP A 48 14.41 1.07 -1.84
C ASP A 48 15.34 1.34 -0.65
N LYS A 49 14.99 0.83 0.53
CA LYS A 49 15.95 0.83 1.63
C LYS A 49 17.11 -0.07 1.20
N GLN A 50 18.33 0.43 1.29
CA GLN A 50 19.55 -0.31 0.97
C GLN A 50 19.49 -1.77 1.50
N GLY A 51 19.41 -2.71 0.56
CA GLY A 51 19.94 -4.06 0.68
C GLY A 51 18.96 -5.18 1.05
N ASP A 52 18.97 -6.23 0.23
CA ASP A 52 18.41 -7.58 0.46
C ASP A 52 18.61 -8.14 1.89
N VAL A 53 19.60 -7.63 2.64
CA VAL A 53 19.96 -8.02 4.01
C VAL A 53 18.79 -7.85 5.00
N GLN A 54 17.98 -6.80 4.86
CA GLN A 54 16.80 -6.63 5.72
C GLN A 54 15.56 -7.30 5.14
N LEU A 55 15.47 -7.45 3.82
CA LEU A 55 14.30 -8.04 3.19
C LEU A 55 14.08 -9.49 3.64
N ALA A 56 15.14 -10.31 3.61
CA ALA A 56 15.06 -11.70 4.05
C ALA A 56 14.62 -11.80 5.53
N SER A 57 15.24 -11.01 6.42
CA SER A 57 14.91 -11.05 7.85
C SER A 57 13.47 -10.60 8.13
N PHE A 58 12.96 -9.59 7.40
CA PHE A 58 11.56 -9.18 7.50
C PHE A 58 10.60 -10.26 7.02
N ILE A 59 10.90 -10.93 5.91
CA ILE A 59 10.07 -12.03 5.38
C ILE A 59 9.98 -13.16 6.40
N TRP A 60 11.11 -13.55 6.99
CA TRP A 60 11.15 -14.58 8.03
C TRP A 60 10.41 -14.17 9.30
N LYS A 61 10.50 -12.89 9.69
CA LYS A 61 9.84 -12.36 10.90
C LYS A 61 8.34 -12.17 10.73
N TYR A 62 7.87 -11.85 9.52
CA TYR A 62 6.46 -11.53 9.22
C TYR A 62 5.90 -12.34 8.04
N PRO A 63 5.88 -13.68 8.13
CA PRO A 63 5.48 -14.55 7.01
C PRO A 63 4.01 -14.33 6.59
N ASP A 64 3.14 -13.99 7.54
CA ASP A 64 1.71 -13.73 7.29
C ASP A 64 1.47 -12.45 6.47
N LEU A 65 2.41 -11.50 6.52
CA LEU A 65 2.39 -10.30 5.66
C LEU A 65 3.13 -10.53 4.35
N ALA A 66 4.19 -11.35 4.37
CA ALA A 66 4.95 -11.68 3.17
C ALA A 66 4.09 -12.42 2.14
N LYS A 67 3.25 -13.37 2.58
CA LYS A 67 2.37 -14.16 1.70
C LYS A 67 1.44 -13.29 0.83
N PRO A 68 0.57 -12.42 1.37
CA PRO A 68 -0.30 -11.56 0.55
C PRO A 68 0.51 -10.55 -0.28
N PHE A 69 1.63 -10.05 0.23
CA PHE A 69 2.52 -9.15 -0.53
C PHE A 69 3.12 -9.84 -1.77
N PHE A 70 3.66 -11.04 -1.65
CA PHE A 70 4.19 -11.78 -2.80
C PHE A 70 3.11 -12.21 -3.78
N GLN A 71 1.89 -12.49 -3.30
CA GLN A 71 0.74 -12.74 -4.17
C GLN A 71 0.37 -11.49 -4.98
N MET A 72 0.44 -10.29 -4.39
CA MET A 72 0.29 -9.03 -5.10
C MET A 72 1.38 -8.86 -6.16
N LEU A 73 2.66 -9.03 -5.80
CA LEU A 73 3.77 -8.93 -6.75
C LEU A 73 3.62 -9.86 -7.94
N LYS A 74 3.30 -11.14 -7.68
CA LYS A 74 3.10 -12.15 -8.73
C LYS A 74 1.95 -11.78 -9.66
N THR A 75 0.85 -11.28 -9.11
CA THR A 75 -0.32 -10.84 -9.89
C THR A 75 0.03 -9.65 -10.80
N LEU A 76 0.81 -8.71 -10.29
CA LEU A 76 1.17 -7.48 -11.00
C LEU A 76 2.36 -7.65 -11.95
N GLN A 77 3.12 -8.75 -11.83
CA GLN A 77 4.36 -8.98 -12.56
C GLN A 77 4.21 -8.77 -14.07
N ARG A 78 3.20 -9.39 -14.69
CA ARG A 78 2.98 -9.26 -16.14
C ARG A 78 2.73 -7.82 -16.58
N LEU A 79 2.05 -7.01 -15.77
CA LEU A 79 1.82 -5.61 -16.10
C LEU A 79 3.12 -4.79 -15.93
N ARG A 80 3.89 -5.06 -14.87
CA ARG A 80 5.19 -4.41 -14.66
C ARG A 80 6.16 -4.69 -15.81
N GLU A 81 6.28 -5.93 -16.25
CA GLU A 81 7.12 -6.32 -17.40
C GLU A 81 6.72 -5.61 -18.69
N ARG A 82 5.40 -5.45 -18.92
CA ARG A 82 4.90 -4.69 -20.07
C ARG A 82 5.20 -3.20 -19.96
N LEU A 83 5.01 -2.60 -18.79
CA LEU A 83 5.34 -1.19 -18.56
C LEU A 83 6.83 -0.92 -18.81
N GLN A 84 7.70 -1.80 -18.30
CA GLN A 84 9.14 -1.73 -18.54
C GLN A 84 9.50 -1.86 -20.03
N ALA A 85 8.88 -2.81 -20.74
CA ALA A 85 9.10 -2.99 -22.19
C ALA A 85 8.68 -1.77 -23.02
N GLU A 86 7.69 -1.02 -22.55
CA GLU A 86 7.21 0.23 -23.16
C GLU A 86 7.97 1.47 -22.63
N GLY A 87 9.03 1.29 -21.82
CA GLY A 87 9.90 2.36 -21.33
C GLY A 87 9.39 3.12 -20.11
N PHE A 88 8.34 2.63 -19.42
CA PHE A 88 7.86 3.21 -18.17
C PHE A 88 8.68 2.71 -16.98
N GLU A 89 8.94 3.61 -16.03
CA GLU A 89 9.53 3.25 -14.75
C GLU A 89 8.58 2.39 -13.92
N THR A 90 9.12 1.35 -13.29
CA THR A 90 8.39 0.51 -12.34
C THR A 90 9.23 0.38 -11.07
N PRO A 91 9.18 1.36 -10.16
CA PRO A 91 10.00 1.36 -8.96
C PRO A 91 9.78 0.07 -8.14
N PRO A 92 10.76 -0.33 -7.32
CA PRO A 92 10.58 -1.45 -6.41
C PRO A 92 9.42 -1.16 -5.45
N LEU A 93 8.72 -2.22 -5.05
CA LEU A 93 7.67 -2.16 -4.04
C LEU A 93 8.28 -2.67 -2.73
N PRO A 94 8.63 -1.80 -1.76
CA PRO A 94 9.38 -2.22 -0.59
C PRO A 94 8.51 -2.93 0.46
N PHE A 95 8.87 -4.17 0.82
CA PHE A 95 8.11 -4.96 1.81
C PHE A 95 8.10 -4.34 3.22
N TRP A 96 9.14 -3.59 3.60
CA TRP A 96 9.21 -2.96 4.92
C TRP A 96 8.04 -1.98 5.16
N THR A 97 7.52 -1.34 4.11
CA THR A 97 6.36 -0.43 4.20
C THR A 97 5.10 -1.19 4.58
N VAL A 98 4.91 -2.41 4.04
CA VAL A 98 3.80 -3.30 4.38
C VAL A 98 3.83 -3.60 5.87
N VAL A 99 4.99 -4.04 6.38
CA VAL A 99 5.15 -4.37 7.79
C VAL A 99 4.90 -3.16 8.67
N THR A 100 5.52 -2.03 8.33
CA THR A 100 5.43 -0.77 9.10
C THR A 100 3.98 -0.29 9.20
N VAL A 101 3.31 -0.13 8.06
CA VAL A 101 1.94 0.40 8.00
C VAL A 101 0.92 -0.57 8.60
N TYR A 102 1.11 -1.89 8.42
CA TYR A 102 0.26 -2.89 9.07
C TYR A 102 0.28 -2.72 10.59
N HIS A 103 1.46 -2.66 11.18
CA HIS A 103 1.60 -2.54 12.64
C HIS A 103 1.13 -1.17 13.16
N TRP A 104 1.33 -0.10 12.39
CA TRP A 104 0.76 1.19 12.70
C TRP A 104 -0.78 1.14 12.73
N ALA A 105 -1.41 0.54 11.72
CA ALA A 105 -2.86 0.37 11.67
C ALA A 105 -3.40 -0.53 12.79
N GLN A 106 -2.60 -1.49 13.27
CA GLN A 106 -2.92 -2.36 14.41
C GLN A 106 -2.73 -1.70 15.79
N GLY A 107 -2.32 -0.42 15.84
CA GLY A 107 -2.26 0.32 17.10
C GLY A 107 -0.91 0.31 17.80
N LEU A 108 0.18 -0.17 17.18
CA LEU A 108 1.51 -0.08 17.79
C LEU A 108 1.92 1.37 18.05
N SER A 109 2.79 1.59 19.05
CA SER A 109 3.26 2.95 19.35
C SER A 109 4.10 3.51 18.20
N TRP A 110 4.19 4.84 18.14
CA TRP A 110 5.00 5.52 17.14
C TRP A 110 6.45 5.07 17.18
N GLU A 111 7.05 5.00 18.38
CA GLU A 111 8.43 4.53 18.58
C GLU A 111 8.65 3.11 18.08
N GLN A 112 7.71 2.18 18.34
CA GLN A 112 7.82 0.82 17.83
C GLN A 112 7.81 0.77 16.30
N VAL A 113 6.95 1.57 15.66
CA VAL A 113 6.86 1.65 14.19
C VAL A 113 8.08 2.35 13.60
N ARG A 114 8.67 3.32 14.28
CA ARG A 114 9.96 3.93 13.92
C ARG A 114 11.10 2.94 13.99
N GLU A 115 11.18 2.12 15.03
CA GLU A 115 12.19 1.06 15.14
C GLU A 115 12.05 0.02 14.01
N ILE A 116 10.82 -0.39 13.70
CA ILE A 116 10.54 -1.30 12.58
C ILE A 116 10.95 -0.67 11.25
N SER A 117 10.50 0.56 10.99
CA SER A 117 10.75 1.21 9.71
C SER A 117 12.21 1.63 9.54
N GLY A 118 12.90 1.98 10.62
CA GLY A 118 14.21 2.63 10.67
C GLY A 118 14.27 3.92 9.85
N MET A 119 13.15 4.64 9.73
CA MET A 119 13.02 5.89 8.99
C MET A 119 13.07 7.09 9.93
N ASP A 120 13.45 8.24 9.38
CA ASP A 120 13.23 9.52 10.05
C ASP A 120 11.73 9.77 10.21
N GLU A 121 11.38 10.47 11.29
CA GLU A 121 10.00 10.67 11.72
C GLU A 121 9.13 11.34 10.65
N GLY A 122 9.63 12.40 10.02
CA GLY A 122 8.92 13.11 8.96
C GLY A 122 8.69 12.25 7.70
N ASP A 123 9.65 11.39 7.36
CA ASP A 123 9.51 10.48 6.22
C ASP A 123 8.49 9.37 6.49
N LEU A 124 8.51 8.82 7.70
CA LEU A 124 7.52 7.83 8.13
C LEU A 124 6.11 8.42 8.13
N ALA A 125 5.94 9.63 8.68
CA ALA A 125 4.68 10.35 8.66
C ALA A 125 4.20 10.60 7.22
N MET A 126 5.10 11.01 6.33
CA MET A 126 4.79 11.22 4.91
C MET A 126 4.29 9.94 4.22
N ILE A 127 4.90 8.79 4.50
CA ILE A 127 4.45 7.50 3.95
C ILE A 127 3.05 7.15 4.43
N ILE A 128 2.77 7.34 5.72
CA ILE A 128 1.45 7.05 6.29
C ILE A 128 0.39 8.00 5.72
N LEU A 129 0.69 9.30 5.63
CA LEU A 129 -0.20 10.30 5.04
C LEU A 129 -0.51 10.00 3.57
N ARG A 130 0.51 9.73 2.74
CA ARG A 130 0.30 9.38 1.33
C ARG A 130 -0.48 8.08 1.18
N THR A 131 -0.24 7.10 2.05
CA THR A 131 -1.03 5.85 2.08
C THR A 131 -2.50 6.14 2.39
N ALA A 132 -2.79 6.98 3.39
CA ALA A 132 -4.15 7.40 3.71
C ALA A 132 -4.81 8.15 2.55
N ASP A 133 -4.09 9.03 1.85
CA ASP A 133 -4.60 9.73 0.66
C ASP A 133 -4.95 8.75 -0.46
N HIS A 134 -4.13 7.71 -0.66
CA HIS A 134 -4.44 6.66 -1.64
C HIS A 134 -5.68 5.87 -1.27
N LEU A 135 -5.83 5.53 0.00
CA LEU A 135 -7.03 4.86 0.50
C LEU A 135 -8.28 5.72 0.32
N ARG A 136 -8.22 7.05 0.52
CA ARG A 136 -9.34 7.97 0.23
C ARG A 136 -9.75 7.97 -1.24
N GLN A 137 -8.78 7.85 -2.17
CA GLN A 137 -9.11 7.69 -3.59
C GLN A 137 -9.80 6.34 -3.87
N ILE A 138 -9.42 5.27 -3.16
CA ILE A 138 -10.08 3.96 -3.25
C ILE A 138 -11.48 3.99 -2.62
N GLU A 139 -11.66 4.68 -1.50
CA GLU A 139 -12.95 4.94 -0.85
C GLU A 139 -13.95 5.59 -1.81
N ALA A 140 -13.48 6.52 -2.67
CA ALA A 140 -14.31 7.18 -3.67
C ALA A 140 -14.88 6.24 -4.75
N LEU A 141 -14.47 4.96 -4.77
CA LEU A 141 -14.99 3.93 -5.67
C LEU A 141 -16.26 3.24 -5.16
N SER A 142 -16.94 3.77 -4.15
CA SER A 142 -18.12 3.17 -3.50
C SER A 142 -19.24 2.73 -4.45
N GLN A 143 -19.43 3.43 -5.58
CA GLN A 143 -20.43 3.07 -6.59
C GLN A 143 -20.12 1.77 -7.34
N THR A 144 -18.84 1.42 -7.49
CA THR A 144 -18.40 0.25 -8.27
C THR A 144 -17.82 -0.86 -7.39
N HIS A 145 -17.20 -0.51 -6.27
CA HIS A 145 -16.53 -1.43 -5.35
C HIS A 145 -16.90 -1.11 -3.89
N PRO A 146 -18.19 -1.22 -3.49
CA PRO A 146 -18.66 -0.74 -2.19
C PRO A 146 -17.95 -1.38 -0.99
N GLN A 147 -17.65 -2.69 -1.03
CA GLN A 147 -16.94 -3.37 0.05
C GLN A 147 -15.48 -2.91 0.20
N LEU A 148 -14.79 -2.74 -0.93
CA LEU A 148 -13.41 -2.24 -0.94
C LEU A 148 -13.37 -0.79 -0.43
N ALA A 149 -14.32 0.04 -0.87
CA ALA A 149 -14.45 1.42 -0.43
C ALA A 149 -14.69 1.53 1.08
N ALA A 150 -15.59 0.72 1.64
CA ALA A 150 -15.83 0.66 3.09
C ALA A 150 -14.57 0.25 3.86
N THR A 151 -13.86 -0.77 3.38
CA THR A 151 -12.59 -1.22 3.99
C THR A 151 -11.51 -0.13 3.92
N ALA A 152 -11.47 0.64 2.83
CA ALA A 152 -10.54 1.75 2.68
C ALA A 152 -10.85 2.89 3.66
N ALA A 153 -12.12 3.22 3.87
CA ALA A 153 -12.54 4.22 4.86
C ALA A 153 -12.11 3.83 6.28
N GLU A 154 -12.33 2.57 6.68
CA GLU A 154 -11.89 2.05 7.97
C GLU A 154 -10.35 2.12 8.11
N ALA A 155 -9.63 1.75 7.05
CA ALA A 155 -8.17 1.81 7.01
C ALA A 155 -7.64 3.25 7.19
N VAL A 156 -8.28 4.25 6.56
CA VAL A 156 -7.94 5.66 6.76
C VAL A 156 -8.08 6.06 8.23
N GLY A 157 -9.17 5.66 8.88
CA GLY A 157 -9.38 5.93 10.31
C GLY A 157 -8.34 5.28 11.23
N MET A 158 -7.78 4.13 10.84
CA MET A 158 -6.70 3.48 11.59
C MET A 158 -5.34 4.17 11.42
N LEU A 159 -5.08 4.75 10.25
CA LEU A 159 -3.80 5.39 9.94
C LEU A 159 -3.68 6.81 10.51
N LEU A 160 -4.79 7.55 10.50
CA LEU A 160 -4.82 8.97 10.87
C LEU A 160 -5.05 9.12 12.37
N ARG A 161 -3.99 8.92 13.14
CA ARG A 161 -3.93 9.14 14.58
C ARG A 161 -2.61 9.79 14.96
N GLU A 162 -2.54 10.35 16.16
CA GLU A 162 -1.32 10.95 16.73
C GLU A 162 -0.12 9.98 16.64
N PRO A 163 1.06 10.42 16.16
CA PRO A 163 1.44 11.81 15.84
C PRO A 163 1.29 12.20 14.36
N VAL A 164 0.65 11.36 13.54
CA VAL A 164 0.52 11.60 12.08
C VAL A 164 -0.49 12.71 11.79
N LEU A 165 -1.59 12.73 12.55
CA LEU A 165 -2.37 13.95 12.73
C LEU A 165 -1.73 14.68 13.90
N ALA A 166 -1.26 15.90 13.67
CA ALA A 166 -0.98 16.83 14.75
C ALA A 166 -2.26 17.67 14.93
N ASP A 167 -2.80 17.70 16.15
CA ASP A 167 -3.81 18.68 16.55
C ASP A 167 -3.32 20.14 16.36
#